data_AF-A0A9P0A667-F1
#
_entry.id   AF-A0A9P0A667-F1
#
_cell.length_a   1.000
_cell.length_b   1.000
_cell.length_c   1.000
_cell.angle_alpha   90.00
_cell.angle_beta   90.00
_cell.angle_gamma   90.00
#
_symmetry.space_group_name_H-M   'P 1'
#
loop_
_entity.id
_entity.type
_entity.pdbx_description
1 polymer ?
#
loop_
_entity_poly.entity_id
_entity_poly.type
_entity_poly.pdbx_seq_one_letter_code
_entity_poly.pdbx_strand_id
1 'polypeptide(L)'
;MSTGKRLAKRSIIGTRVCAPGEDGKFYAGVIHAVKTPAVSVLGDVSGSNAETRYSVRFDADRKTGTVCRREYRDVELIGPGFQSISNFHLVPGQKVFLTFNGREICGEVVEHKPQIDEVTISVQPQGHESERERAKAPISERNRRESSLPRIEE
;
A
#
# COMPACT_ATOMS: atom_id res chain seq x y z
N MET A 1 21.97 5.83 13.85
CA MET A 1 21.76 6.96 12.93
C MET A 1 20.27 7.06 12.63
N SER A 2 19.53 7.88 13.39
CA SER A 2 18.11 8.13 13.13
C SER A 2 17.99 9.13 11.99
N THR A 3 17.46 8.71 10.85
CA THR A 3 17.19 9.55 9.67
C THR A 3 16.01 10.48 9.95
N GLY A 4 16.27 11.50 10.77
CA GLY A 4 15.49 12.72 10.76
C GLY A 4 15.70 13.44 9.43
N LYS A 5 14.91 13.11 8.41
CA LYS A 5 14.76 13.94 7.21
C LYS A 5 13.28 14.03 6.87
N ARG A 6 12.66 15.14 7.27
CA ARG A 6 11.36 15.54 6.71
C ARG A 6 11.53 15.58 5.20
N LEU A 7 10.76 14.75 4.50
CA LEU A 7 10.68 14.77 3.04
C LEU A 7 10.21 16.17 2.65
N ALA A 8 11.06 16.94 1.95
CA ALA A 8 10.71 18.29 1.54
C ALA A 8 9.40 18.26 0.73
N LYS A 9 8.63 19.35 0.81
CA LYS A 9 7.32 19.57 0.15
C LYS A 9 7.25 19.22 -1.36
N ARG A 10 8.40 18.98 -2.01
CA ARG A 10 8.55 18.57 -3.41
C ARG A 10 8.70 17.05 -3.64
N SER A 11 8.71 16.22 -2.60
CA SER A 11 9.21 14.84 -2.74
C SER A 11 8.20 13.73 -2.42
N ILE A 12 6.94 14.06 -2.14
CA ILE A 12 5.86 13.08 -1.92
C ILE A 12 4.98 12.84 -3.16
N ILE A 13 4.91 13.82 -4.07
CA ILE A 13 4.27 13.65 -5.37
C ILE A 13 5.17 12.73 -6.21
N GLY A 14 4.60 11.68 -6.79
CA GLY A 14 5.34 10.62 -7.46
C GLY A 14 5.61 9.40 -6.58
N THR A 15 5.39 9.48 -5.27
CA THR A 15 5.56 8.34 -4.36
C THR A 15 4.52 7.26 -4.65
N ARG A 16 4.99 6.01 -4.80
CA ARG A 16 4.16 4.81 -4.91
C ARG A 16 3.58 4.46 -3.54
N VAL A 17 2.27 4.32 -3.49
CA VAL A 17 1.52 3.97 -2.27
C VAL A 17 0.42 2.98 -2.60
N CYS A 18 -0.05 2.25 -1.59
CA CYS A 18 -1.29 1.48 -1.67
C CYS A 18 -2.39 2.21 -0.88
N ALA A 19 -3.58 2.31 -1.46
CA ALA A 19 -4.72 2.98 -0.84
C ALA A 19 -6.01 2.15 -1.04
N PRO A 20 -6.98 2.23 -0.10
CA PRO A 20 -8.22 1.47 -0.19
C PRO A 20 -9.17 2.04 -1.26
N GLY A 21 -9.63 1.18 -2.18
CA GLY A 21 -10.67 1.46 -3.15
C GLY A 21 -12.06 1.52 -2.53
N GLU A 22 -13.08 1.68 -3.36
CA GLU A 22 -14.49 1.74 -2.90
C GLU A 22 -14.99 0.43 -2.32
N ASP A 23 -14.41 -0.67 -2.77
CA ASP A 23 -14.68 -2.03 -2.33
C ASP A 23 -13.85 -2.44 -1.11
N GLY A 24 -13.08 -1.52 -0.53
CA GLY A 24 -12.20 -1.77 0.61
C GLY A 24 -10.93 -2.56 0.27
N LYS A 25 -10.69 -2.86 -1.01
CA LYS A 25 -9.44 -3.49 -1.46
C LYS A 25 -8.34 -2.44 -1.62
N PHE A 26 -7.11 -2.80 -1.28
CA PHE A 26 -5.96 -1.95 -1.50
C PHE A 26 -5.46 -2.06 -2.94
N TYR A 27 -5.30 -0.91 -3.56
CA TYR A 27 -4.75 -0.78 -4.91
C TYR A 27 -3.49 0.06 -4.89
N ALA A 28 -2.54 -0.33 -5.73
CA ALA A 28 -1.34 0.45 -5.96
C ALA A 28 -1.66 1.71 -6.76
N GLY A 29 -1.03 2.81 -6.38
CA GLY A 29 -1.17 4.09 -7.05
C GLY A 29 0.01 5.01 -6.77
N VAL A 30 -0.10 6.23 -7.31
CA VAL A 30 0.91 7.28 -7.17
C VAL A 30 0.23 8.52 -6.60
N ILE A 31 0.86 9.14 -5.61
CA ILE A 31 0.43 10.45 -5.12
C ILE A 31 0.67 11.48 -6.22
N HIS A 32 -0.39 12.13 -6.68
CA HIS A 32 -0.33 13.09 -7.77
C HIS A 32 -0.47 14.53 -7.30
N ALA A 33 -1.19 14.76 -6.19
CA ALA A 33 -1.35 16.08 -5.60
C ALA A 33 -1.45 16.01 -4.08
N VAL A 34 -1.09 17.11 -3.42
CA VAL A 34 -1.22 17.27 -1.97
C VAL A 34 -2.02 18.54 -1.71
N LYS A 35 -3.09 18.40 -0.94
CA LYS A 35 -3.94 19.49 -0.50
C LYS A 35 -3.67 19.71 0.98
N THR A 36 -2.73 20.61 1.25
CA THR A 36 -2.50 21.11 2.60
C THR A 36 -3.46 22.27 2.82
N PRO A 37 -4.36 22.22 3.81
CA PRO A 37 -5.19 23.35 4.14
C PRO A 37 -4.31 24.53 4.55
N ALA A 38 -4.67 25.73 4.08
CA ALA A 38 -3.99 26.94 4.48
C ALA A 38 -4.25 27.17 5.97
N VAL A 39 -3.18 27.27 6.77
CA VAL A 39 -3.28 27.78 8.14
C VAL A 39 -3.82 29.20 8.02
N SER A 40 -5.10 29.40 8.34
CA SER A 40 -5.68 30.73 8.44
C SER A 40 -4.94 31.46 9.55
N VAL A 41 -4.21 32.51 9.18
CA VAL A 41 -3.39 33.35 10.07
C VAL A 41 -4.24 34.19 11.04
N LEU A 42 -5.54 33.93 11.10
CA LEU A 42 -6.51 34.60 11.95
C LEU A 42 -7.14 33.51 12.82
N GLY A 43 -6.85 33.57 14.12
CA GLY A 43 -7.33 32.63 15.13
C GLY A 43 -8.85 32.56 15.13
N ASP A 44 -9.36 31.50 14.52
CA ASP A 44 -10.74 31.05 14.58
C ASP A 44 -10.71 29.74 15.40
N VAL A 45 -11.53 29.71 16.45
CA VAL A 45 -11.61 28.64 17.45
C VAL A 45 -12.68 27.60 17.08
N SER A 46 -12.98 27.41 15.80
CA SER A 46 -13.96 26.41 15.32
C SER A 46 -13.28 25.32 14.50
N GLY A 47 -12.66 24.36 15.20
CA GLY A 47 -12.65 22.90 14.98
C GLY A 47 -12.72 22.30 13.56
N SER A 48 -12.33 23.00 12.51
CA SER A 48 -12.28 22.47 11.16
C SER A 48 -11.03 21.62 11.05
N ASN A 49 -11.22 20.29 10.96
CA ASN A 49 -10.21 19.26 10.69
C ASN A 49 -9.49 19.55 9.36
N ALA A 50 -8.61 20.55 9.39
CA ALA A 50 -7.70 20.94 8.35
C ALA A 50 -6.57 19.89 8.28
N GLU A 51 -6.94 18.65 7.97
CA GLU A 51 -6.02 17.54 7.82
C GLU A 51 -5.46 17.52 6.39
N THR A 52 -4.16 17.27 6.26
CA THR A 52 -3.51 17.21 4.95
C THR A 52 -4.08 16.05 4.14
N ARG A 53 -4.56 16.32 2.93
CA ARG A 53 -5.10 15.32 2.02
C ARG A 53 -4.14 15.04 0.87
N TYR A 54 -4.04 13.78 0.48
CA TYR A 54 -3.21 13.29 -0.62
C TYR A 54 -4.13 12.73 -1.71
N SER A 55 -4.02 13.23 -2.93
CA SER A 55 -4.74 12.68 -4.08
C SER A 55 -3.90 11.58 -4.71
N VAL A 56 -4.39 10.34 -4.65
CA VAL A 56 -3.75 9.17 -5.24
C VAL A 56 -4.41 8.86 -6.57
N ARG A 57 -3.59 8.71 -7.60
CA ARG A 57 -3.96 8.19 -8.91
C ARG A 57 -3.66 6.70 -8.93
N PHE A 58 -4.70 5.89 -9.00
CA PHE A 58 -4.54 4.43 -9.10
C PHE A 58 -3.97 4.03 -10.45
N ASP A 59 -3.26 2.91 -10.46
CA ASP A 59 -2.86 2.27 -11.71
C ASP A 59 -4.11 1.91 -12.51
N ALA A 60 -4.10 2.16 -13.82
CA ALA A 60 -5.23 1.86 -14.67
C ALA A 60 -5.57 0.38 -14.57
N ASP A 61 -6.83 0.06 -14.30
CA ASP A 61 -7.30 -1.31 -14.36
C ASP A 61 -7.10 -1.81 -15.79
N ARG A 62 -6.34 -2.90 -15.96
CA ARG A 62 -5.95 -3.43 -17.28
C ARG A 62 -7.15 -3.78 -18.17
N LYS A 63 -8.35 -3.94 -17.61
CA LYS A 63 -9.57 -4.31 -18.34
C LYS A 63 -10.38 -3.09 -18.77
N THR A 64 -10.43 -2.05 -17.95
CA THR A 64 -11.28 -0.87 -18.20
C THR A 64 -10.50 0.37 -18.65
N GLY A 65 -9.17 0.39 -18.51
CA GLY A 65 -8.31 1.53 -18.86
C GLY A 65 -8.61 2.80 -18.05
N THR A 66 -9.51 2.73 -17.07
CA THR A 66 -9.98 3.89 -16.33
C THR A 66 -9.01 4.22 -15.20
N VAL A 67 -8.56 5.47 -15.18
CA VAL A 67 -7.68 5.98 -14.12
C VAL A 67 -8.55 6.62 -13.05
N CYS A 68 -8.73 5.93 -11.93
CA CYS A 68 -9.43 6.47 -10.78
C CYS A 68 -8.51 7.34 -9.92
N ARG A 69 -9.05 8.44 -9.39
CA ARG A 69 -8.37 9.33 -8.45
C ARG A 69 -9.22 9.49 -7.20
N ARG A 70 -8.59 9.46 -6.03
CA ARG A 70 -9.27 9.70 -4.75
C ARG A 70 -8.34 10.38 -3.75
N GLU A 71 -8.95 11.13 -2.83
CA GLU A 71 -8.25 11.82 -1.75
C GLU A 71 -8.23 10.97 -0.48
N TYR A 72 -7.05 10.88 0.14
CA TYR A 72 -6.79 10.09 1.35
C TYR A 72 -6.04 10.92 2.38
N ARG A 73 -6.14 10.51 3.64
CA ARG A 73 -5.28 10.97 4.73
C ARG A 73 -3.99 10.16 4.79
N ASP A 74 -3.01 10.66 5.51
CA ASP A 74 -1.76 9.93 5.78
C ASP A 74 -2.00 8.57 6.45
N VAL A 75 -2.94 8.49 7.38
CA VAL A 75 -3.31 7.26 8.10
C VAL A 75 -4.01 6.21 7.23
N GLU A 76 -4.41 6.57 6.00
CA GLU A 76 -5.11 5.67 5.07
C GLU A 76 -4.19 5.15 3.97
N LEU A 77 -2.97 5.69 3.87
CA LEU A 77 -2.00 5.32 2.85
C LEU A 77 -0.97 4.34 3.39
N ILE A 78 -0.61 3.36 2.58
CA ILE A 78 0.47 2.41 2.86
C ILE A 78 1.63 2.73 1.94
N GLY A 79 2.83 2.89 2.50
CA GLY A 79 4.03 3.13 1.71
C GLY A 79 5.12 3.89 2.47
N PRO A 80 6.25 4.19 1.81
CA PRO A 80 7.35 4.91 2.45
C PRO A 80 6.90 6.31 2.89
N GLY A 81 7.03 6.60 4.19
CA GLY A 81 6.57 7.86 4.79
C GLY A 81 5.08 7.88 5.17
N PHE A 82 4.39 6.74 5.04
CA PHE A 82 3.00 6.53 5.46
C PHE A 82 2.90 5.28 6.36
N GLN A 83 1.70 4.75 6.53
CA GLN A 83 1.48 3.60 7.40
C GLN A 83 2.07 2.31 6.83
N SER A 84 2.37 1.36 7.74
CA SER A 84 2.77 0.00 7.38
C SER A 84 1.54 -0.86 7.10
N ILE A 85 1.68 -1.85 6.21
CA ILE A 85 0.63 -2.84 5.92
C ILE A 85 0.19 -3.62 7.18
N SER A 86 1.06 -3.74 8.19
CA SER A 86 0.76 -4.38 9.48
C SER A 86 -0.39 -3.72 10.24
N ASN A 87 -0.70 -2.45 9.96
CA ASN A 87 -1.78 -1.71 10.60
C ASN A 87 -3.12 -1.88 9.88
N PHE A 88 -3.18 -2.62 8.77
CA PHE A 88 -4.38 -2.75 7.95
C PHE A 88 -4.92 -4.17 7.90
N HIS A 89 -6.24 -4.25 7.73
CA HIS A 89 -6.96 -5.49 7.62
C HIS A 89 -7.18 -5.80 6.14
N LEU A 90 -6.53 -6.85 5.63
CA LEU A 90 -6.77 -7.32 4.27
C LEU A 90 -8.16 -7.95 4.18
N VAL A 91 -8.92 -7.54 3.16
CA VAL A 91 -10.26 -8.08 2.89
C VAL A 91 -10.17 -9.35 2.05
N PRO A 92 -11.12 -10.30 2.22
CA PRO A 92 -11.26 -11.42 1.30
C PRO A 92 -11.40 -10.94 -0.14
N GLY A 93 -10.72 -11.60 -1.05
CA GLY A 93 -10.68 -11.21 -2.46
C GLY A 93 -9.60 -10.17 -2.82
N GLN A 94 -8.77 -9.76 -1.86
CA GLN A 94 -7.62 -8.89 -2.13
C GLN A 94 -6.54 -9.66 -2.88
N LYS A 95 -6.11 -9.13 -4.03
CA LYS A 95 -4.94 -9.65 -4.74
C LYS A 95 -3.67 -9.25 -4.00
N VAL A 96 -2.83 -10.23 -3.68
CA VAL A 96 -1.54 -10.05 -3.02
C VAL A 96 -0.45 -10.76 -3.80
N PHE A 97 0.76 -10.24 -3.70
CA PHE A 97 1.97 -10.87 -4.22
C PHE A 97 2.82 -11.27 -3.03
N LEU A 98 3.34 -12.49 -3.05
CA LEU A 98 4.20 -13.01 -2.00
C LEU A 98 5.32 -13.82 -2.63
N THR A 99 6.44 -13.90 -1.93
CA THR A 99 7.52 -14.79 -2.33
C THR A 99 7.32 -16.15 -1.66
N PHE A 100 7.10 -17.19 -2.45
CA PHE A 100 7.02 -18.58 -1.99
C PHE A 100 8.07 -19.40 -2.73
N ASN A 101 8.89 -20.15 -2.00
CA ASN A 101 9.99 -20.95 -2.56
C ASN A 101 10.94 -20.16 -3.50
N GLY A 102 11.23 -18.90 -3.13
CA GLY A 102 12.11 -18.02 -3.92
C GLY A 102 11.48 -17.48 -5.21
N ARG A 103 10.20 -17.75 -5.47
CA ARG A 103 9.45 -17.22 -6.62
C ARG A 103 8.36 -16.27 -6.14
N GLU A 104 8.14 -15.18 -6.86
CA GLU A 104 6.97 -14.34 -6.63
C GLU A 104 5.73 -15.05 -7.18
N ILE A 105 4.75 -15.30 -6.31
CA ILE A 105 3.47 -15.86 -6.67
C ILE A 105 2.38 -14.83 -6.34
N CYS A 106 1.37 -14.77 -7.21
CA CYS A 106 0.17 -13.99 -6.95
C CYS A 106 -0.90 -14.88 -6.33
N GLY A 107 -1.58 -14.35 -5.31
CA GLY A 107 -2.67 -15.04 -4.63
C GLY A 107 -3.79 -14.07 -4.26
N GLU A 108 -4.89 -14.64 -3.81
CA GLU A 108 -6.07 -13.92 -3.35
C GLU A 108 -6.29 -14.19 -1.87
N VAL A 109 -6.52 -13.15 -1.07
CA VAL A 109 -6.78 -13.30 0.37
C VAL A 109 -8.10 -14.04 0.57
N VAL A 110 -8.07 -15.10 1.35
CA VAL A 110 -9.27 -15.86 1.76
C VAL A 110 -9.75 -15.37 3.12
N GLU A 111 -8.81 -15.22 4.05
CA GLU A 111 -9.10 -14.84 5.44
C GLU A 111 -7.89 -14.12 6.03
N HIS A 112 -8.13 -13.12 6.87
CA HIS A 112 -7.08 -12.44 7.64
C HIS A 112 -7.44 -12.46 9.13
N LYS A 113 -6.52 -12.95 9.97
CA LYS A 113 -6.63 -13.01 11.43
C LYS A 113 -5.64 -12.04 12.08
N PRO A 114 -6.06 -10.79 12.36
CA PRO A 114 -5.17 -9.72 12.81
C PRO A 114 -4.55 -9.99 14.18
N GLN A 115 -5.28 -10.73 15.03
CA GLN A 115 -4.86 -11.05 16.41
C GLN A 115 -3.58 -11.89 16.46
N ILE A 116 -3.28 -12.61 15.38
CA ILE A 116 -2.12 -13.52 15.27
C ILE A 116 -1.25 -13.22 14.04
N ASP A 117 -1.45 -12.07 13.39
CA ASP A 117 -0.75 -11.63 12.17
C ASP A 117 -0.76 -12.68 11.03
N GLU A 118 -1.82 -13.50 10.93
CA GLU A 118 -1.91 -14.61 9.99
C GLU A 118 -2.87 -14.28 8.83
N VAL A 119 -2.37 -14.33 7.60
CA VAL A 119 -3.18 -14.21 6.38
C VAL A 119 -3.21 -15.53 5.63
N THR A 120 -4.41 -16.05 5.40
CA THR A 120 -4.64 -17.18 4.51
C THR A 120 -4.91 -16.68 3.10
N ILE A 121 -4.15 -17.19 2.15
CA ILE A 121 -4.20 -16.81 0.74
C ILE A 121 -4.45 -18.06 -0.11
N SER A 122 -5.26 -17.91 -1.15
CA SER A 122 -5.45 -18.89 -2.21
C SER A 122 -4.47 -18.55 -3.32
N VAL A 123 -3.53 -19.44 -3.58
CA VAL A 123 -2.54 -19.27 -4.66
C VAL A 123 -2.82 -20.29 -5.76
N GLN A 124 -2.54 -19.90 -7.00
CA GLN A 124 -2.63 -20.79 -8.15
C GLN A 124 -1.21 -20.97 -8.71
N PRO A 125 -0.51 -22.07 -8.35
CA PRO A 125 0.84 -22.30 -8.83
C PRO A 125 0.85 -22.50 -10.36
N GLN A 126 1.84 -21.90 -11.04
CA GLN A 126 2.00 -22.08 -12.49
C GLN A 126 2.29 -23.56 -12.81
N GLY A 127 1.34 -24.24 -13.44
CA GLY A 127 1.46 -25.65 -13.86
C GLY A 127 0.34 -26.57 -13.39
N HIS A 128 -0.50 -26.16 -12.44
CA HIS A 128 -1.67 -26.93 -11.99
C HIS A 128 -2.95 -26.10 -12.17
N GLU A 129 -3.59 -26.21 -13.33
CA GLU A 129 -4.83 -25.47 -13.64
C GLU A 129 -6.04 -25.88 -12.78
N SER A 130 -5.94 -26.95 -12.00
CA SER A 130 -7.09 -27.58 -11.34
C SER A 130 -7.08 -27.55 -9.81
N GLU A 131 -5.96 -27.21 -9.15
CA GLU A 131 -5.83 -27.34 -7.70
C GLU A 131 -5.42 -26.00 -7.05
N ARG A 132 -6.33 -25.42 -6.27
CA ARG A 132 -6.07 -24.20 -5.50
C ARG A 132 -5.47 -24.58 -4.16
N GLU A 133 -4.24 -24.15 -3.91
CA GLU A 133 -3.58 -24.37 -2.62
C GLU A 133 -3.82 -23.19 -1.67
N ARG A 134 -3.99 -23.50 -0.39
CA ARG A 134 -4.07 -22.50 0.68
C ARG A 134 -2.69 -22.34 1.32
N ALA A 135 -2.09 -21.16 1.16
CA ALA A 135 -0.86 -20.80 1.83
C ALA A 135 -1.14 -19.86 3.01
N LYS A 136 -0.33 -19.97 4.05
CA LYS A 136 -0.33 -19.07 5.21
C LYS A 136 0.97 -18.27 5.18
N ALA A 137 0.89 -16.95 5.34
CA ALA A 137 2.07 -16.10 5.39
C ALA A 137 1.91 -15.00 6.45
N PRO A 138 2.94 -14.71 7.26
CA PRO A 138 2.95 -13.55 8.14
C PRO A 138 3.02 -12.25 7.32
N ILE A 139 2.41 -11.17 7.81
CA ILE A 139 2.45 -9.88 7.12
C ILE A 139 3.85 -9.25 7.24
N SER A 140 4.49 -9.43 8.40
CA SER A 140 5.80 -8.84 8.74
C SER A 140 6.98 -9.26 7.87
N GLU A 141 6.94 -10.45 7.23
CA GLU A 141 8.05 -10.90 6.36
C GLU A 141 8.04 -10.26 4.96
N ARG A 142 6.97 -9.57 4.57
CA ARG A 142 6.83 -8.99 3.22
C ARG A 142 7.71 -7.77 2.95
N ASN A 143 8.30 -7.15 3.97
CA ASN A 143 9.06 -5.89 3.85
C ASN A 143 10.60 -6.05 3.86
N ARG A 144 11.14 -7.28 3.87
CA ARG A 144 12.59 -7.49 4.06
C ARG A 144 13.47 -7.45 2.81
N ARG A 145 12.95 -7.13 1.61
CA ARG A 145 13.78 -7.12 0.39
C ARG A 145 13.53 -5.93 -0.55
N GLU A 146 13.79 -4.73 -0.05
CA GLU A 146 14.40 -3.65 -0.86
C GLU A 146 15.79 -3.35 -0.29
N SER A 147 16.73 -4.29 -0.47
CA SER A 147 18.17 -4.01 -0.36
C SER A 147 18.97 -5.02 -1.19
N SER A 148 18.63 -5.10 -2.46
CA SER A 148 19.50 -5.61 -3.51
C SER A 148 19.21 -4.68 -4.68
N LEU A 149 20.16 -3.97 -5.27
CA LEU A 149 21.30 -4.51 -6.00
C LEU A 149 22.47 -3.46 -6.06
N PRO A 150 23.49 -3.57 -6.93
CA PRO A 150 24.88 -3.83 -6.57
C PRO A 150 25.76 -2.59 -6.80
N ARG A 151 27.03 -2.62 -6.38
CA ARG A 151 28.05 -1.79 -7.02
C ARG A 151 29.39 -2.53 -7.09
N ILE A 152 29.85 -2.70 -8.32
CA ILE A 152 31.14 -3.23 -8.77
C ILE A 152 32.17 -2.08 -8.74
N GLU A 153 33.45 -2.45 -8.78
CA GLU A 153 34.71 -1.70 -9.02
C GLU A 153 35.52 -1.41 -7.73
N GLU A 154 36.80 -1.79 -7.58
CA GLU A 154 37.82 -2.41 -8.47
C GLU A 154 38.29 -3.80 -7.99
#